data_AF-A0A6G3SIP8-F1
#
_entry.id   AF-A0A6G3SIP8-F1
#
_cell.length_a   1.000
_cell.length_b   1.000
_cell.length_c   1.000
_cell.angle_alpha   90.00
_cell.angle_beta   90.00
_cell.angle_gamma   90.00
#
_symmetry.space_group_name_H-M   'P 1'
#
loop_
_entity.id
_entity.type
_entity.pdbx_description
1 polymer ?
#
loop_
_entity_poly.entity_id
_entity_poly.type
_entity_poly.pdbx_seq_one_letter_code
_entity_poly.pdbx_strand_id
1 'polypeptide(L)'
;MRAPLVALLAALVAASAVLLGAGSAEAAGYRYWSFWEGNGKNWEYATQGPSLLRPDDGAVQGFRFAVSEDSGDAAQPRRAPDFGAICADTPAQDGRKRVALV
;
A
#
# COMPACT_ATOMS: atom_id res chain seq x y z
N MET A 1 35.81 -46.37 14.05
CA MET A 1 34.88 -45.52 14.84
C MET A 1 35.14 -44.02 14.73
N ARG A 2 36.38 -43.55 14.54
CA ARG A 2 36.66 -42.09 14.42
C ARG A 2 36.17 -41.46 13.11
N ALA A 3 36.38 -42.12 11.97
CA ALA A 3 35.92 -41.64 10.66
C ALA A 3 34.39 -41.45 10.52
N PRO A 4 33.52 -42.39 10.95
CA PRO A 4 32.07 -42.20 10.86
C PRO A 4 31.56 -41.11 11.81
N LEU A 5 32.20 -40.91 12.97
CA LEU A 5 31.86 -39.83 13.90
C LEU A 5 32.17 -38.45 13.29
N VAL A 6 33.32 -38.31 12.63
CA VAL A 6 33.71 -37.06 11.93
C VAL A 6 32.76 -36.75 10.77
N ALA A 7 32.38 -37.77 9.99
CA ALA A 7 31.41 -37.60 8.90
C ALA A 7 30.03 -37.18 9.40
N LEU A 8 29.55 -37.79 10.49
CA LEU A 8 28.28 -37.44 11.12
C LEU A 8 28.29 -35.99 11.66
N LEU A 9 29.37 -35.59 12.33
CA LEU A 9 29.52 -34.23 12.84
C LEU A 9 29.57 -33.19 11.71
N ALA A 10 30.30 -33.48 10.62
CA ALA A 10 30.35 -32.60 9.45
C ALA A 10 28.97 -32.45 8.78
N ALA A 11 28.22 -33.56 8.65
CA ALA A 11 26.86 -33.54 8.12
C ALA A 11 25.90 -32.75 9.04
N LEU A 12 26.04 -32.89 10.36
CA LEU A 12 25.21 -32.17 11.33
C LEU A 12 25.49 -30.66 11.29
N VAL A 13 26.77 -30.26 11.20
CA VAL A 13 27.16 -28.84 11.07
C VAL A 13 26.64 -28.26 9.76
N ALA A 14 26.77 -28.97 8.64
CA ALA A 14 26.24 -28.54 7.35
C ALA A 14 24.71 -28.39 7.37
N ALA A 15 23.99 -29.36 7.96
CA ALA A 15 22.55 -29.29 8.11
C ALA A 15 22.12 -28.12 9.01
N SER A 16 22.84 -27.88 10.11
CA SER A 16 22.59 -26.76 11.02
C SER A 16 22.82 -25.41 10.34
N ALA A 17 23.87 -25.29 9.54
CA ALA A 17 24.15 -24.07 8.77
C ALA A 17 23.06 -23.76 7.73
N VAL A 18 22.49 -24.79 7.08
CA VAL A 18 21.38 -24.61 6.13
C VAL A 18 20.09 -24.21 6.87
N LEU A 19 19.78 -24.85 7.99
CA LEU A 19 18.56 -24.57 8.76
C LEU A 19 18.60 -23.19 9.44
N LEU A 20 19.76 -22.74 9.88
CA LEU A 20 19.95 -21.45 10.56
C LEU A 20 20.30 -20.31 9.59
N GLY A 21 20.75 -20.62 8.38
CA GLY A 21 21.08 -19.65 7.33
C GLY A 21 19.90 -19.25 6.45
N ALA A 22 18.78 -19.99 6.51
CA ALA A 22 17.53 -19.56 5.91
C ALA A 22 16.99 -18.36 6.70
N GLY A 23 17.22 -17.15 6.19
CA GLY A 23 16.76 -15.90 6.81
C GLY A 23 15.25 -15.86 7.04
N SER A 24 14.79 -14.95 7.91
CA SER A 24 13.36 -14.69 8.11
C SER A 24 12.71 -14.24 6.81
N ALA A 25 11.56 -14.84 6.47
CA ALA A 25 10.68 -14.30 5.45
C ALA A 25 9.92 -13.10 6.05
N GLU A 26 10.57 -11.95 6.14
CA GLU A 26 9.90 -10.73 6.58
C GLU A 26 8.97 -10.22 5.48
N ALA A 27 7.72 -9.92 5.84
CA ALA A 27 6.86 -9.18 4.95
C ALA A 27 7.43 -7.77 4.84
N ALA A 28 8.07 -7.45 3.71
CA ALA A 28 8.62 -6.12 3.41
C ALA A 28 7.55 -5.00 3.32
N GLY A 29 6.35 -5.22 3.86
CA GLY A 29 5.16 -4.38 3.78
C GLY A 29 3.92 -5.14 3.31
N TYR A 30 2.76 -4.56 3.57
CA TYR A 30 1.47 -5.05 3.09
C TYR A 30 1.20 -4.56 1.67
N ARG A 31 0.65 -5.44 0.82
CA ARG A 31 0.11 -5.06 -0.49
C ARG A 31 -1.37 -4.76 -0.35
N TYR A 32 -1.72 -3.49 -0.42
CA TYR A 32 -3.11 -3.07 -0.26
C TYR A 32 -3.40 -1.80 -1.06
N TRP A 33 -4.69 -1.47 -1.18
CA TRP A 33 -5.15 -0.19 -1.69
C TRP A 33 -5.25 0.80 -0.54
N SER A 34 -4.37 1.80 -0.50
CA SER A 34 -4.53 2.95 0.39
C SER A 34 -5.57 3.91 -0.16
N PHE A 35 -6.26 4.62 0.72
CA PHE A 35 -7.34 5.54 0.39
C PHE A 35 -6.98 6.95 0.87
N TRP A 36 -7.22 7.95 0.01
CA TRP A 36 -6.74 9.30 0.17
C TRP A 36 -7.83 10.32 -0.15
N GLU A 37 -7.83 11.41 0.60
CA GLU A 37 -8.66 12.59 0.35
C GLU A 37 -7.76 13.71 -0.21
N GLY A 38 -8.20 14.34 -1.30
CA GLY A 38 -7.50 15.48 -1.88
C GLY A 38 -7.93 16.78 -1.21
N ASN A 39 -6.99 17.58 -0.70
CA ASN A 39 -7.28 18.91 -0.12
C ASN A 39 -7.15 20.06 -1.15
N GLY A 40 -7.16 19.73 -2.44
CA GLY A 40 -6.97 20.66 -3.56
C GLY A 40 -5.51 21.00 -3.88
N LYS A 41 -4.54 20.53 -3.08
CA LYS A 41 -3.10 20.67 -3.37
C LYS A 41 -2.36 19.34 -3.25
N ASN A 42 -2.58 18.61 -2.17
CA ASN A 42 -1.87 17.40 -1.80
C ASN A 42 -2.85 16.30 -1.41
N TRP A 43 -2.31 15.09 -1.26
CA TRP A 43 -3.04 13.95 -0.70
C TRP A 43 -2.93 13.94 0.81
N GLU A 44 -4.04 13.68 1.47
CA GLU A 44 -4.12 13.36 2.89
C GLU A 44 -4.62 11.93 3.02
N TYR A 45 -3.97 11.14 3.89
CA TYR A 45 -4.41 9.77 4.12
C TYR A 45 -5.81 9.82 4.75
N ALA A 46 -6.76 9.08 4.18
CA ALA A 46 -8.15 9.17 4.60
C ALA A 46 -8.33 8.65 6.03
N THR A 47 -9.08 9.37 6.84
CA THR A 47 -9.42 8.96 8.22
C THR A 47 -10.67 8.09 8.28
N GLN A 48 -11.43 8.05 7.18
CA GLN A 48 -12.62 7.22 6.99
C GLN A 48 -12.43 6.27 5.81
N GLY A 49 -13.07 5.10 5.89
CA GLY A 49 -13.10 4.16 4.77
C GLY A 49 -13.96 4.67 3.60
N PRO A 50 -13.69 4.22 2.36
CA PRO A 50 -14.41 4.68 1.16
C PRO A 50 -15.90 4.29 1.13
N SER A 51 -16.33 3.34 1.97
CA SER A 51 -17.74 2.99 2.14
C SER A 51 -18.51 3.93 3.07
N LEU A 52 -17.80 4.69 3.92
CA LEU A 52 -18.38 5.59 4.91
C LEU A 52 -18.28 7.05 4.49
N LEU A 53 -17.18 7.43 3.83
CA LEU A 53 -16.97 8.80 3.39
C LEU A 53 -18.11 9.25 2.45
N ARG A 54 -18.60 10.48 2.67
CA ARG A 54 -19.61 11.13 1.83
C ARG A 54 -19.02 12.40 1.23
N PRO A 55 -18.33 12.30 0.08
CA PRO A 55 -17.64 13.44 -0.52
C PRO A 55 -18.61 14.53 -0.94
N ASP A 56 -18.13 15.77 -0.99
CA ASP A 56 -18.84 16.92 -1.55
C ASP A 56 -18.68 17.03 -3.06
N ASP A 57 -19.54 17.84 -3.72
CA ASP A 57 -19.31 18.19 -5.13
C ASP A 57 -17.96 18.90 -5.24
N GLY A 58 -17.14 18.50 -6.21
CA GLY A 58 -15.78 19.04 -6.34
C GLY A 58 -14.71 18.24 -5.60
N ALA A 59 -15.08 17.25 -4.79
CA ALA A 59 -14.11 16.46 -4.05
C ALA A 59 -13.28 15.56 -4.98
N VAL A 60 -12.04 15.28 -4.58
CA VAL A 60 -11.15 14.30 -5.22
C VAL A 60 -10.81 13.21 -4.22
N GLN A 61 -11.05 11.96 -4.59
CA GLN A 61 -10.68 10.78 -3.83
C GLN A 61 -9.59 10.01 -4.58
N GLY A 62 -8.65 9.43 -3.84
CA GLY A 62 -7.51 8.72 -4.42
C GLY A 62 -7.38 7.31 -3.91
N PHE A 63 -7.00 6.39 -4.79
CA PHE A 63 -6.67 5.01 -4.46
C PHE A 63 -5.27 4.66 -4.96
N ARG A 64 -4.45 4.03 -4.11
CA ARG A 64 -3.10 3.61 -4.51
C ARG A 64 -2.80 2.17 -4.08
N PHE A 65 -2.67 1.28 -5.06
CA PHE A 65 -2.20 -0.08 -4.82
C PHE A 65 -0.67 -0.16 -4.76
N ALA A 66 -0.11 -0.39 -3.57
CA ALA A 66 1.33 -0.47 -3.38
C ALA A 66 1.69 -1.44 -2.25
N VAL A 67 2.98 -1.77 -2.16
CA VAL A 67 3.57 -2.32 -0.93
C VAL A 67 3.86 -1.12 -0.03
N SER A 68 3.31 -1.11 1.19
CA SER A 68 3.64 -0.10 2.21
C SER A 68 3.71 -0.77 3.58
N GLU A 69 4.53 -0.25 4.50
CA GLU A 69 4.67 -0.82 5.85
C GLU A 69 3.36 -0.70 6.65
N ASP A 70 2.77 0.49 6.67
CA ASP A 70 1.49 0.78 7.30
C ASP A 70 0.80 1.99 6.63
N SER A 71 -0.17 2.61 7.31
CA SER A 71 -0.86 3.81 6.82
C SER A 71 -0.02 5.10 6.90
N GLY A 72 0.93 5.17 7.82
CA GLY A 72 1.81 6.33 8.00
C GLY A 72 2.87 6.45 6.90
N ASP A 73 3.31 5.33 6.33
CA ASP A 73 4.23 5.27 5.18
C ASP A 73 3.53 4.81 3.87
N ALA A 74 2.21 4.96 3.80
CA ALA A 74 1.47 4.55 2.62
C ALA A 74 1.88 5.36 1.39
N ALA A 75 2.15 4.68 0.27
CA ALA A 75 2.35 5.37 -0.98
C ALA A 75 1.08 6.13 -1.40
N GLN A 76 1.21 7.42 -1.70
CA GLN A 76 0.12 8.26 -2.22
C GLN A 76 -0.10 8.09 -3.73
N PRO A 77 -1.27 8.50 -4.27
CA PRO A 77 -1.49 8.54 -5.71
C PRO A 77 -0.47 9.43 -6.42
N ARG A 78 -0.06 9.02 -7.62
CA ARG A 78 1.07 9.68 -8.34
C ARG A 78 0.70 11.04 -8.92
N ARG A 79 -0.57 11.23 -9.30
CA ARG A 79 -1.07 12.50 -9.81
C ARG A 79 -1.63 13.31 -8.65
N ALA A 80 -1.49 14.63 -8.73
CA ALA A 80 -2.11 15.52 -7.77
C ALA A 80 -3.65 15.41 -7.84
N PRO A 81 -4.37 15.68 -6.74
CA PRO A 81 -5.82 15.69 -6.72
C PRO A 81 -6.37 16.92 -7.45
N ASP A 82 -6.61 16.80 -8.76
CA ASP A 82 -7.07 17.90 -9.62
C ASP A 82 -8.50 17.66 -10.13
N PHE A 83 -9.48 18.19 -9.40
CA PHE A 83 -10.88 18.10 -9.78
C PHE A 83 -11.15 18.79 -11.13
N GLY A 84 -10.57 19.96 -11.34
CA GLY A 84 -10.82 20.78 -12.53
C GLY A 84 -10.36 20.07 -13.80
N ALA A 85 -9.19 19.43 -13.76
CA ALA A 85 -8.69 18.64 -14.88
C ALA A 85 -9.49 17.34 -15.09
N ILE A 86 -9.83 16.62 -14.01
CA ILE A 86 -10.50 15.31 -14.12
C ILE A 86 -11.97 15.46 -14.56
N CYS A 87 -12.67 16.47 -14.04
CA CYS A 87 -14.09 16.71 -14.28
C CYS A 87 -14.34 17.85 -15.28
N ALA A 88 -13.34 18.26 -16.08
CA ALA A 88 -13.44 19.37 -17.03
C ALA A 88 -14.68 19.27 -17.94
N ASP A 89 -14.96 18.08 -18.44
CA ASP A 89 -16.08 17.80 -19.35
C ASP A 89 -17.35 17.31 -18.62
N THR A 90 -17.37 17.37 -17.29
CA THR A 90 -18.53 16.98 -16.48
C THR A 90 -19.25 18.21 -15.96
N PRO A 91 -20.34 18.65 -16.63
CA PRO A 91 -21.12 19.79 -16.18
C PRO A 91 -21.80 19.50 -14.85
N ALA A 92 -21.94 20.54 -14.03
CA ALA A 92 -22.73 20.47 -12.81
C ALA A 92 -24.21 20.19 -13.16
N GLN A 93 -24.88 19.41 -12.32
CA GLN A 93 -26.30 19.08 -12.46
C GLN A 93 -26.98 19.21 -11.10
N ASP A 94 -28.18 19.78 -11.09
CA ASP A 94 -28.96 19.94 -9.87
C ASP A 94 -29.24 18.58 -9.22
N GLY A 95 -29.06 18.51 -7.89
CA GLY A 95 -29.25 17.29 -7.12
C GLY A 95 -28.18 16.21 -7.34
N ARG A 96 -27.07 16.50 -8.03
CA ARG A 96 -25.95 15.57 -8.24
C ARG A 96 -24.65 16.15 -7.68
N LYS A 97 -23.73 15.25 -7.30
CA LYS A 97 -22.34 15.58 -6.97
C LYS A 97 -21.43 14.98 -8.04
N ARG A 98 -20.38 15.71 -8.40
CA ARG A 98 -19.24 15.28 -9.19
C ARG A 98 -18.10 15.04 -8.24
N VAL A 99 -17.51 13.85 -8.34
CA VAL A 99 -16.41 13.43 -7.48
C VAL A 99 -15.35 12.85 -8.40
N ALA A 100 -14.16 13.43 -8.36
CA ALA A 100 -13.04 12.96 -9.14
C ALA A 100 -12.36 11.76 -8.44
N LEU A 101 -11.91 10.78 -9.22
CA LEU A 101 -11.20 9.60 -8.74
C LEU A 101 -9.83 9.51 -9.39
N VAL A 102 -8.79 9.28 -8.58
CA VAL A 102 -7.40 9.10 -9.03
C VAL A 102 -6.87 7.72 -8.68
#